data_AF-A0A2D7L1E8-F1
#
_entry.id   AF-A0A2D7L1E8-F1
#
_cell.length_a   1.000
_cell.length_b   1.000
_cell.length_c   1.000
_cell.angle_alpha   90.00
_cell.angle_beta   90.00
_cell.angle_gamma   90.00
#
_symmetry.space_group_name_H-M   'P 1'
#
loop_
_entity.id
_entity.type
_entity.pdbx_description
1 polymer ?
#
loop_
_entity_poly.entity_id
_entity_poly.type
_entity_poly.pdbx_seq_one_letter_code
_entity_poly.pdbx_strand_id
1 'polypeptide(L)' 'MPSTRDIRRRIKSIKNTAQITKAMQMVAASKMRRAQDAAMAGRPYAELMNRMLAEVTATATDFQHPLLENRTNTKKRAV' A
#
# COMPACT_ATOMS: atom_id res chain seq x y z
N MET A 1 0.70 33.79 35.24
CA MET A 1 -0.06 33.97 33.98
C MET A 1 0.87 33.79 32.79
N PRO A 2 0.45 33.15 31.68
CA PRO A 2 1.29 33.07 30.49
C PRO A 2 1.58 34.47 29.98
N SER A 3 2.85 34.78 29.71
CA SER A 3 3.18 36.08 29.15
C SER A 3 2.78 36.14 27.66
N THR A 4 2.52 37.34 27.15
CA THR A 4 2.27 37.56 25.71
C THR A 4 3.42 37.04 24.84
N ARG A 5 4.64 37.01 25.38
CA ARG A 5 5.83 36.42 24.75
C ARG A 5 5.70 34.90 24.58
N ASP A 6 5.18 34.20 25.57
CA ASP A 6 5.02 32.74 25.53
C ASP A 6 3.96 32.33 24.50
N ILE A 7 2.87 33.10 24.41
CA ILE A 7 1.83 32.92 23.38
C ILE A 7 2.44 33.12 21.98
N ARG A 8 3.22 34.19 21.77
CA ARG A 8 3.88 34.45 20.49
C ARG A 8 4.87 33.34 20.11
N ARG A 9 5.62 32.80 21.07
CA ARG A 9 6.53 31.67 20.86
C ARG A 9 5.76 30.42 20.44
N ARG A 10 4.64 30.12 21.09
CA ARG A 10 3.80 28.96 20.77
C ARG A 10 3.19 29.07 19.37
N ILE A 11 2.72 30.26 18.98
CA ILE A 11 2.22 30.52 17.61
C ILE A 11 3.31 30.23 16.58
N LYS A 12 4.54 30.71 16.79
CA LYS A 12 5.66 30.45 15.88
C LYS A 12 5.98 28.95 15.79
N SER A 13 5.98 28.24 16.92
CA SER A 13 6.21 26.79 16.96
C SER A 13 5.16 26.02 16.14
N ILE A 14 3.87 26.31 16.37
CA ILE A 14 2.77 25.65 15.65
C ILE A 14 2.83 25.95 14.15
N LYS A 15 3.15 27.19 13.76
CA LYS A 15 3.32 27.57 12.35
C LYS A 15 4.44 26.76 11.67
N ASN A 16 5.57 26.54 12.37
CA ASN A 16 6.65 25.71 11.86
C ASN A 16 6.22 24.24 11.72
N THR A 17 5.54 23.68 12.73
CA THR A 17 4.99 22.32 12.67
C THR A 17 3.97 22.17 11.52
N ALA A 18 3.14 23.18 11.28
CA ALA A 18 2.19 23.21 10.16
C ALA A 18 2.89 23.21 8.80
N GLN A 19 4.03 23.91 8.66
CA GLN A 19 4.83 23.89 7.43
C GLN A 19 5.47 22.52 7.19
N ILE A 20 6.02 21.88 8.23
CA ILE A 20 6.62 20.54 8.14
C ILE A 20 5.56 19.52 7.71
N THR A 21 4.40 19.52 8.37
CA THR A 21 3.31 18.60 8.05
C THR A 21 2.77 18.82 6.65
N LYS A 22 2.66 20.07 6.18
CA LYS A 22 2.32 20.38 4.78
C LYS A 22 3.34 19.82 3.79
N ALA A 23 4.63 19.93 4.09
CA ALA A 23 5.67 19.31 3.27
C ALA A 23 5.55 17.78 3.28
N MET A 24 5.31 17.17 4.44
CA MET A 24 5.11 15.72 4.56
C MET A 24 3.88 15.23 3.78
N GLN A 25 2.80 16.01 3.73
CA GLN A 25 1.64 15.70 2.89
C GLN A 25 2.01 15.61 1.41
N MET A 26 2.82 16.55 0.91
CA MET A 26 3.31 16.51 -0.47
C MET A 26 4.24 15.31 -0.73
N VAL A 27 5.10 14.98 0.24
CA VAL A 27 5.95 13.77 0.17
C VAL A 27 5.10 12.50 0.12
N ALA A 28 4.08 12.40 0.97
CA ALA A 28 3.16 11.27 0.99
C ALA A 28 2.38 11.14 -0.32
N ALA A 29 1.89 12.26 -0.87
CA ALA A 29 1.22 12.28 -2.18
C ALA A 29 2.15 11.79 -3.30
N SER A 30 3.42 12.22 -3.30
CA SER A 30 4.41 11.75 -4.26
C SER A 30 4.69 10.24 -4.14
N LYS A 31 4.83 9.73 -2.91
CA LYS A 31 4.99 8.28 -2.65
C LYS A 31 3.78 7.48 -3.10
N MET A 32 2.56 7.96 -2.83
CA MET A 32 1.32 7.33 -3.28
C MET A 32 1.25 7.25 -4.80
N ARG A 33 1.56 8.35 -5.50
CA ARG A 33 1.62 8.36 -6.96
C ARG A 33 2.62 7.33 -7.49
N ARG A 34 3.85 7.31 -6.96
CA ARG A 34 4.87 6.33 -7.36
C ARG A 34 4.41 4.88 -7.15
N ALA A 35 3.70 4.60 -6.05
CA ALA A 35 3.14 3.27 -5.79
C ALA A 35 2.03 2.90 -6.78
N GLN A 36 1.17 3.86 -7.14
CA GLN A 36 0.13 3.67 -8.16
C GLN A 36 0.75 3.39 -9.52
N ASP A 37 1.78 4.15 -9.92
CA ASP A 37 2.47 3.96 -11.20
C ASP A 37 3.11 2.57 -11.27
N ALA A 38 3.77 2.14 -10.20
CA ALA A 38 4.33 0.79 -10.11
C ALA A 38 3.26 -0.31 -10.21
N ALA A 39 2.12 -0.12 -9.53
CA ALA A 39 1.00 -1.05 -9.62
C ALA A 39 0.42 -1.11 -11.04
N MET A 40 0.23 0.03 -11.70
CA MET A 40 -0.28 0.11 -13.07
C MET A 40 0.71 -0.52 -14.06
N ALA A 41 2.01 -0.28 -13.91
CA ALA A 41 3.04 -0.91 -14.74
C ALA A 41 3.04 -2.45 -14.59
N GLY A 42 2.73 -2.97 -13.40
CA GLY A 42 2.62 -4.41 -13.14
C GLY A 42 1.32 -5.07 -13.62
N ARG A 43 0.26 -4.29 -13.92
CA ARG A 43 -1.05 -4.84 -14.32
C ARG A 43 -1.01 -5.78 -15.51
N PRO A 44 -0.34 -5.46 -16.64
CA PRO A 44 -0.35 -6.34 -17.81
C PRO A 44 0.24 -7.72 -17.52
N TYR A 45 1.30 -7.78 -16.71
CA TYR A 45 1.90 -9.05 -16.27
C TYR A 45 0.92 -9.86 -15.41
N ALA A 46 0.30 -9.22 -14.42
CA ALA A 46 -0.67 -9.88 -13.54
C ALA A 46 -1.89 -10.39 -14.31
N GLU A 47 -2.39 -9.64 -15.29
CA GLU A 47 -3.50 -10.05 -16.15
C GLU A 47 -3.13 -11.26 -17.00
N LEU A 48 -1.96 -11.25 -17.64
CA LEU A 48 -1.49 -12.38 -18.44
C LEU A 48 -1.28 -13.63 -17.58
N MET A 49 -0.65 -13.47 -16.41
CA MET A 49 -0.43 -14.57 -15.47
C MET A 49 -1.75 -15.18 -15.02
N ASN A 50 -2.75 -14.36 -14.67
CA ASN A 50 -4.07 -14.86 -14.27
C ASN A 50 -4.76 -15.62 -15.40
N ARG A 51 -4.67 -15.14 -16.65
CA ARG A 51 -5.23 -15.85 -17.81
C ARG A 51 -4.55 -17.21 -18.01
N MET A 52 -3.22 -17.24 -17.99
CA MET A 52 -2.46 -18.48 -18.14
C MET A 52 -2.80 -19.48 -17.02
N LEU A 53 -2.83 -19.02 -15.75
CA LEU A 53 -3.19 -19.88 -14.62
C LEU A 53 -4.62 -20.42 -14.74
N ALA A 54 -5.57 -19.61 -15.19
CA ALA A 54 -6.95 -20.05 -15.41
C ALA A 54 -7.03 -21.13 -16.51
N GLU A 55 -6.30 -20.96 -17.61
CA GLU A 55 -6.25 -21.93 -18.71
C GLU A 55 -5.58 -23.25 -18.29
N VAL A 56 -4.45 -23.16 -17.58
CA VAL A 56 -3.72 -24.32 -17.07
C VAL A 56 -4.57 -25.10 -16.07
N THR A 57 -5.19 -24.43 -15.10
CA THR A 57 -6.02 -25.11 -14.09
C THR A 57 -7.30 -25.70 -14.67
N ALA A 58 -7.86 -25.11 -15.73
CA ALA A 58 -9.00 -25.68 -16.44
C ALA A 58 -8.64 -26.93 -17.25
N THR A 59 -7.43 -26.99 -17.80
CA THR A 59 -6.99 -28.11 -18.66
C THR A 59 -6.35 -29.24 -17.87
N ALA A 60 -5.70 -28.92 -16.75
CA ALA A 60 -4.94 -29.87 -15.95
C ALA A 60 -5.84 -30.64 -14.98
N THR A 61 -6.74 -31.48 -15.50
CA THR A 61 -7.69 -32.28 -14.73
C THR A 61 -7.04 -33.33 -13.82
N ASP A 62 -5.82 -33.77 -14.14
CA ASP A 62 -5.08 -34.82 -13.39
C ASP A 62 -3.80 -34.29 -12.72
N PHE A 63 -3.61 -32.97 -12.67
CA PHE A 63 -2.43 -32.34 -12.07
C PHE A 63 -2.71 -31.93 -10.63
N GLN A 64 -2.12 -32.64 -9.68
CA GLN A 64 -2.21 -32.33 -8.26
C GLN A 64 -1.07 -31.40 -7.84
N HIS A 65 -1.40 -30.19 -7.39
CA HIS A 65 -0.42 -29.24 -6.86
C HIS A 65 -0.87 -28.70 -5.49
N PRO A 66 -0.02 -28.71 -4.44
CA PRO A 66 -0.39 -28.29 -3.09
C PRO A 66 -0.93 -26.86 -2.95
N LEU A 67 -0.59 -25.95 -3.88
CA LEU A 67 -1.13 -24.57 -3.90
C LEU A 67 -2.51 -24.45 -4.57
N LEU A 68 -2.98 -25.49 -5.26
CA LEU A 68 -4.30 -25.54 -5.90
C LEU A 68 -5.34 -26.27 -5.03
N GLU A 69 -4.91 -26.89 -3.93
CA GLU A 69 -5.80 -27.58 -3.00
C GLU A 69 -6.67 -26.60 -2.20
N ASN A 70 -7.98 -26.83 -2.18
CA ASN A 70 -8.91 -26.13 -1.30
C ASN A 70 -8.76 -26.62 0.14
N ARG A 71 -7.83 -26.02 0.89
CA ARG A 71 -7.59 -26.33 2.31
C ARG A 71 -8.58 -25.59 3.20
N THR A 72 -9.53 -26.32 3.77
CA THR A 72 -10.55 -25.78 4.69
C THR A 72 -9.99 -25.43 6.08
N ASN A 73 -8.80 -25.92 6.45
CA ASN A 73 -8.25 -25.83 7.80
C ASN A 73 -6.95 -25.00 7.86
N THR A 74 -6.99 -23.76 7.36
CA THR A 74 -5.82 -22.87 7.35
C THR A 74 -5.73 -22.10 8.66
N LYS A 75 -4.70 -22.37 9.47
CA LYS A 75 -4.28 -21.44 10.54
C LYS A 75 -3.94 -20.13 9.85
N LYS A 76 -4.69 -19.05 10.13
CA LYS A 76 -4.44 -17.72 9.56
C LYS A 76 -2.94 -17.42 9.71
N ARG A 77 -2.23 -17.29 8.59
CA ARG A 77 -0.83 -16.83 8.62
C ARG A 77 -0.86 -15.38 9.11
N ALA A 78 -0.08 -15.10 10.15
CA ALA A 78 0.06 -13.75 10.69
C ALA A 78 0.48 -12.80 9.57
N VAL A 79 -0.25 -11.70 9.44
CA VAL A 79 0.06 -10.56 8.58
C VAL A 79 0.74 -9.50 9.42
#